data_AF-A0A929AAF4-F1
#
_entry.id   AF-A0A929AAF4-F1
#
_cell.length_a   1.000
_cell.length_b   1.000
_cell.length_c   1.000
_cell.angle_alpha   90.00
_cell.angle_beta   90.00
_cell.angle_gamma   90.00
#
_symmetry.space_group_name_H-M   'P 1'
#
loop_
_entity.id
_entity.type
_entity.pdbx_description
1 polymer ?
#
loop_
_entity_poly.entity_id
_entity_poly.type
_entity_poly.pdbx_seq_one_letter_code
_entity_poly.pdbx_strand_id
1 'polypeptide(L)'
;MDTDIRLCGQIDRWPSKTEMASLMKSAGFSVYVRRYSIRLQDCEHFVFQEYGGDLGDPQFDADARTLEKMLEDGGRVSAALASADIRHRFELYNKRDEMVGYLHHRWPQEM
;
A
#
# COMPACT_ATOMS: atom_id res chain seq x y z
N MET A 1 -10.03 -12.65 19.18
CA MET A 1 -9.38 -13.18 17.97
C MET A 1 -8.39 -12.13 17.52
N ASP A 2 -7.14 -12.52 17.49
CA ASP A 2 -6.02 -11.67 17.15
C ASP A 2 -5.83 -11.83 15.64
N THR A 3 -6.33 -10.89 14.82
CA THR A 3 -6.49 -11.11 13.37
C THR A 3 -5.70 -10.10 12.55
N ASP A 4 -4.43 -9.89 12.88
CA ASP A 4 -3.53 -9.11 12.03
C ASP A 4 -3.50 -9.68 10.61
N ILE A 5 -3.92 -8.85 9.67
CA ILE A 5 -3.82 -9.06 8.24
C ILE A 5 -2.67 -8.21 7.74
N ARG A 6 -1.72 -8.84 7.07
CA ARG A 6 -0.60 -8.17 6.42
C ARG A 6 -0.91 -7.98 4.95
N LEU A 7 -0.56 -6.83 4.41
CA LEU A 7 -0.63 -6.57 2.97
C LEU A 7 0.79 -6.58 2.40
N CYS A 8 1.02 -7.47 1.44
CA CYS A 8 2.25 -7.58 0.66
C CYS A 8 1.95 -7.23 -0.80
N GLY A 9 2.98 -7.01 -1.62
CA GLY A 9 2.76 -6.79 -3.04
C GLY A 9 3.86 -6.00 -3.73
N GLN A 10 3.52 -5.50 -4.92
CA GLN A 10 4.47 -4.81 -5.81
C GLN A 10 3.80 -3.64 -6.53
N ILE A 11 4.59 -2.59 -6.75
CA ILE A 11 4.26 -1.45 -7.60
C ILE A 11 5.32 -1.43 -8.71
N ASP A 12 4.89 -1.47 -9.98
CA ASP A 12 5.81 -1.63 -11.13
C ASP A 12 6.72 -0.41 -11.33
N ARG A 13 6.13 0.79 -11.25
CA ARG A 13 6.83 2.07 -11.40
C ARG A 13 6.51 2.96 -10.23
N TRP A 14 7.43 3.00 -9.28
CA TRP A 14 7.32 3.86 -8.11
C TRP A 14 7.43 5.33 -8.50
N PRO A 15 6.41 6.16 -8.19
CA PRO A 15 6.55 7.61 -8.23
C PRO A 15 7.66 8.07 -7.30
N SER A 16 8.22 9.24 -7.54
CA SER A 16 9.09 9.89 -6.55
C SER A 16 8.32 10.12 -5.23
N LYS A 17 9.04 10.32 -4.12
CA LYS A 17 8.40 10.60 -2.82
C LYS A 17 7.43 11.79 -2.87
N THR A 18 7.78 12.84 -3.62
CA THR A 18 6.94 14.04 -3.76
C THR A 18 5.68 13.75 -4.58
N GLU A 19 5.81 12.97 -5.67
CA GLU A 19 4.68 12.56 -6.50
C GLU A 19 3.74 11.61 -5.75
N MET A 20 4.29 10.61 -5.04
CA MET A 20 3.50 9.68 -4.23
C MET A 20 2.72 10.42 -3.13
N ALA A 21 3.38 11.34 -2.42
CA ALA A 21 2.71 12.13 -1.39
C ALA A 21 1.60 13.03 -1.96
N SER A 22 1.82 13.61 -3.14
CA SER A 22 0.83 14.45 -3.83
C SER A 22 -0.36 13.62 -4.30
N LEU A 23 -0.10 12.46 -4.90
CA LEU A 23 -1.11 11.51 -5.34
C LEU A 23 -2.02 11.09 -4.17
N MET A 24 -1.44 10.70 -3.03
CA MET A 24 -2.21 10.27 -1.87
C MET A 24 -3.05 11.41 -1.28
N LYS A 25 -2.51 12.63 -1.22
CA LYS A 25 -3.29 13.82 -0.81
C LYS A 25 -4.45 14.11 -1.77
N SER A 26 -4.22 14.02 -3.08
CA SER A 26 -5.28 14.20 -4.09
C SER A 26 -6.36 13.13 -4.00
N ALA A 27 -6.03 11.93 -3.54
CA ALA A 27 -6.98 10.85 -3.24
C ALA A 27 -7.69 11.03 -1.88
N GLY A 28 -7.43 12.13 -1.16
CA GLY A 28 -8.11 12.46 0.10
C GLY A 28 -7.48 11.87 1.36
N PHE A 29 -6.24 11.36 1.30
CA PHE A 29 -5.53 10.91 2.49
C PHE A 29 -4.86 12.06 3.25
N SER A 30 -4.89 11.97 4.57
CA SER A 30 -4.00 12.68 5.47
C SER A 30 -2.61 12.03 5.42
N VAL A 31 -1.63 12.78 4.91
CA VAL A 31 -0.29 12.27 4.61
C VAL A 31 0.77 12.92 5.48
N TYR A 32 1.55 12.12 6.20
CA TYR A 32 2.73 12.55 6.96
C TYR A 32 4.02 12.13 6.24
N VAL A 33 4.76 13.11 5.71
CA VAL A 33 6.01 12.88 4.96
C VAL A 33 7.21 12.99 5.91
N ARG A 34 8.03 11.94 5.97
CA ARG A 34 9.30 11.88 6.70
C ARG A 34 10.49 11.91 5.74
N ARG A 35 11.71 11.87 6.30
CA ARG A 35 12.95 11.87 5.52
C ARG A 35 12.99 10.76 4.47
N TYR A 36 12.54 9.55 4.83
CA TYR A 36 12.62 8.37 3.96
C TYR A 36 11.29 7.64 3.76
N SER A 37 10.18 8.21 4.24
CA SER A 37 8.88 7.54 4.18
C SER A 37 7.70 8.51 4.09
N ILE A 38 6.55 7.97 3.72
CA ILE A 38 5.24 8.63 3.63
C ILE A 38 4.27 7.73 4.38
N ARG A 39 3.71 8.22 5.50
CA ARG A 39 2.69 7.49 6.28
C ARG A 39 1.31 8.06 5.99
N LEU A 40 0.35 7.19 5.69
CA LEU A 40 -1.06 7.53 5.60
C LEU A 40 -1.65 7.48 7.02
N GLN A 41 -2.17 8.61 7.51
CA GLN A 41 -2.65 8.74 8.89
C GLN A 41 -4.06 8.18 9.09
N ASP A 42 -4.84 8.09 8.01
CA ASP A 42 -6.23 7.63 8.06
C ASP A 42 -6.37 6.10 7.85
N CYS A 43 -5.24 5.41 7.69
CA CYS A 43 -5.14 3.97 7.68
C CYS A 43 -4.64 3.49 9.06
N GLU A 44 -5.00 2.27 9.45
CA GLU A 44 -4.49 1.67 10.70
C GLU A 44 -2.95 1.59 10.67
N HIS A 45 -2.41 0.97 9.63
CA HIS A 45 -1.01 1.04 9.29
C HIS A 45 -0.80 0.96 7.77
N PHE A 46 -0.27 2.03 7.18
CA PHE A 46 0.19 2.04 5.79
C PHE A 46 1.32 3.06 5.62
N VAL A 47 2.50 2.58 5.24
CA VAL A 47 3.70 3.39 5.06
C VAL A 47 4.39 3.02 3.75
N PHE A 48 4.62 4.01 2.90
CA PHE A 48 5.59 3.87 1.81
C PHE A 48 6.97 4.29 2.33
N GLN A 49 8.00 3.50 2.12
CA GLN A 49 9.32 3.68 2.74
C GLN A 49 10.47 3.48 1.75
N GLU A 50 11.69 3.69 2.24
CA GLU A 50 12.94 3.56 1.48
C GLU A 50 13.08 4.57 0.33
N TYR A 51 12.37 5.70 0.42
CA TYR A 51 12.60 6.85 -0.44
C TYR A 51 13.89 7.58 -0.06
N GLY A 52 15.04 7.05 -0.48
CA GLY A 52 16.36 7.62 -0.22
C GLY A 52 17.42 7.28 -1.28
N GLY A 53 17.22 6.22 -2.07
CA GLY A 53 18.19 5.73 -3.06
C GLY A 53 19.42 5.07 -2.44
N ASP A 54 19.85 5.52 -1.26
CA ASP A 54 20.87 4.92 -0.40
C ASP A 54 20.35 3.78 0.49
N LEU A 55 19.03 3.67 0.66
CA LEU A 55 18.37 2.70 1.53
C LEU A 55 17.83 1.46 0.81
N GLY A 56 17.90 1.41 -0.52
CA GLY A 56 17.31 0.35 -1.35
C GLY A 56 16.21 0.87 -2.27
N ASP A 57 15.52 -0.08 -2.91
CA ASP A 57 14.37 0.21 -3.76
C ASP A 57 13.14 0.53 -2.91
N PRO A 58 12.26 1.47 -3.34
CA PRO A 58 11.06 1.79 -2.58
C PRO A 58 10.17 0.57 -2.32
N GLN A 59 9.61 0.50 -1.12
CA GLN A 59 8.65 -0.52 -0.71
C GLN A 59 7.54 0.07 0.15
N PHE A 60 6.55 -0.74 0.52
CA PHE A 60 5.52 -0.37 1.48
C PHE A 60 5.39 -1.41 2.59
N ASP A 61 4.92 -0.96 3.74
CA ASP A 61 4.55 -1.79 4.89
C ASP A 61 3.13 -1.43 5.32
N ALA A 62 2.30 -2.45 5.53
CA ALA A 62 0.88 -2.29 5.84
C ALA A 62 0.32 -3.50 6.59
N ASP A 63 -0.36 -3.22 7.70
CA ASP A 63 -1.10 -4.20 8.50
C ASP A 63 -2.38 -3.58 9.11
N ALA A 64 -3.32 -4.44 9.49
CA ALA A 64 -4.51 -4.05 10.23
C ALA A 64 -5.04 -5.25 11.03
N ARG A 65 -5.70 -4.99 12.16
CA ARG A 65 -6.27 -6.02 13.04
C ARG A 65 -7.38 -6.88 12.45
N THR A 66 -7.95 -6.50 11.32
CA THR A 66 -9.03 -7.24 10.66
C THR A 66 -8.90 -7.19 9.14
N LEU A 67 -9.45 -8.22 8.47
CA LEU A 67 -9.53 -8.27 7.02
C LEU A 67 -10.39 -7.16 6.44
N GLU A 68 -11.51 -6.85 7.09
CA GLU A 68 -12.37 -5.74 6.68
C GLU A 68 -11.61 -4.42 6.67
N LYS A 69 -10.83 -4.14 7.73
CA LYS A 69 -10.06 -2.90 7.81
C LYS A 69 -8.94 -2.86 6.78
N MET A 70 -8.26 -3.98 6.56
CA MET A 70 -7.22 -4.05 5.52
C MET A 70 -7.79 -3.90 4.10
N LEU A 71 -8.97 -4.47 3.83
CA LEU A 71 -9.65 -4.31 2.55
C LEU A 71 -10.11 -2.86 2.33
N GLU A 72 -10.58 -2.19 3.38
CA GLU A 72 -10.93 -0.76 3.32
C GLU A 72 -9.68 0.09 3.02
N ASP A 73 -8.65 -0.01 3.85
CA ASP A 73 -7.45 0.81 3.75
C ASP A 73 -6.65 0.50 2.48
N GLY A 74 -6.35 -0.77 2.23
CA GLY A 74 -5.66 -1.24 1.03
C GLY A 74 -6.46 -0.99 -0.25
N GLY A 75 -7.79 -1.10 -0.18
CA GLY A 75 -8.69 -0.80 -1.30
C GLY A 75 -8.63 0.68 -1.70
N ARG A 76 -8.66 1.60 -0.72
CA ARG A 76 -8.51 3.03 -1.00
C ARG A 76 -7.15 3.37 -1.60
N VAL A 77 -6.07 2.76 -1.10
CA VAL A 77 -4.72 2.97 -1.66
C VAL A 77 -4.64 2.40 -3.08
N SER A 78 -5.17 1.20 -3.30
CA SER A 78 -5.23 0.57 -4.62
C SER A 78 -5.99 1.44 -5.62
N ALA A 79 -7.15 1.97 -5.23
CA ALA A 79 -7.95 2.87 -6.06
C ALA A 79 -7.21 4.18 -6.40
N ALA A 80 -6.47 4.74 -5.45
CA ALA A 80 -5.65 5.94 -5.68
C ALA A 80 -4.54 5.69 -6.70
N LEU A 81 -3.81 4.58 -6.56
CA LEU A 81 -2.78 4.17 -7.51
C LEU A 81 -3.38 3.87 -8.90
N ALA A 82 -4.50 3.16 -8.95
CA ALA A 82 -5.19 2.84 -10.19
C ALA A 82 -5.69 4.10 -10.93
N SER A 83 -6.18 5.10 -10.19
CA SER A 83 -6.63 6.38 -10.75
C SER A 83 -5.48 7.19 -11.38
N ALA A 84 -4.25 6.96 -10.92
CA ALA A 84 -3.03 7.51 -11.52
C ALA A 84 -2.39 6.58 -12.58
N ASP A 85 -3.11 5.53 -12.98
CA ASP A 85 -2.67 4.48 -13.90
C ASP A 85 -1.39 3.73 -13.47
N ILE A 86 -1.15 3.65 -12.17
CA ILE A 86 0.01 2.94 -11.61
C ILE A 86 -0.33 1.47 -11.47
N ARG A 87 0.36 0.63 -12.26
CA ARG A 87 0.26 -0.83 -12.19
C ARG A 87 0.80 -1.36 -10.87
N HIS A 88 0.00 -2.16 -10.17
CA HIS A 88 0.34 -2.75 -8.88
C HIS A 88 -0.47 -4.01 -8.59
N ARG A 89 0.01 -4.82 -7.63
CA ARG A 89 -0.75 -5.88 -6.96
C ARG A 89 -0.55 -5.80 -5.46
N PHE A 90 -1.60 -6.12 -4.71
CA PHE A 90 -1.60 -6.28 -3.27
C PHE A 90 -2.23 -7.64 -2.92
N GLU A 91 -1.56 -8.36 -2.05
CA GLU A 91 -1.92 -9.68 -1.56
C GLU A 91 -2.10 -9.57 -0.04
N LEU A 92 -3.26 -10.00 0.46
CA LEU A 92 -3.60 -9.92 1.87
C LEU A 92 -3.41 -11.30 2.49
N TYR A 93 -2.62 -11.38 3.56
CA TYR A 93 -2.32 -12.62 4.26
C TYR A 93 -2.79 -12.57 5.71
N ASN A 94 -3.41 -13.65 6.16
CA ASN A 94 -3.74 -13.83 7.58
C ASN A 94 -2.53 -14.35 8.38
N LYS A 95 -2.67 -14.52 9.70
CA LYS A 95 -1.60 -15.04 10.59
C LYS A 95 -1.10 -16.46 10.27
N ARG A 96 -1.81 -17.20 9.42
CA ARG A 96 -1.42 -18.55 8.97
C ARG A 96 -0.70 -18.50 7.62
N ASP A 97 -0.34 -17.31 7.14
CA ASP A 97 0.20 -17.05 5.80
C ASP A 97 -0.73 -17.55 4.66
N GLU A 98 -2.03 -17.65 4.93
CA GLU A 98 -3.03 -17.95 3.90
C GLU A 98 -3.44 -16.64 3.23
N MET A 99 -3.42 -16.62 1.89
CA MET A 99 -3.91 -15.49 1.12
C MET A 99 -5.44 -15.40 1.23
N VAL A 100 -5.94 -14.29 1.78
CA VAL A 100 -7.36 -14.05 2.07
C VAL A 100 -7.95 -12.90 1.26
N GLY A 101 -7.14 -12.23 0.44
CA GLY A 101 -7.58 -11.15 -0.43
C GLY A 101 -6.55 -10.78 -1.47
N TYR A 102 -7.01 -10.16 -2.56
CA TYR A 102 -6.18 -9.71 -3.66
C TYR A 102 -6.76 -8.44 -4.28
N LEU A 103 -5.95 -7.40 -4.43
CA LEU A 103 -6.30 -6.13 -5.06
C LEU A 103 -5.24 -5.83 -6.14
N HIS A 104 -5.64 -5.40 -7.33
CA HIS A 104 -4.67 -5.12 -8.39
C HIS A 104 -5.19 -4.11 -9.41
N HIS A 105 -4.24 -3.51 -10.13
CA HIS A 105 -4.52 -2.74 -11.34
C HIS A 105 -3.56 -3.17 -12.45
N ARG A 106 -4.13 -3.69 -13.55
CA ARG A 106 -3.39 -4.14 -14.75
C ARG A 106 -2.24 -5.12 -14.43
N TRP A 107 -2.36 -5.89 -13.36
CA TRP A 107 -1.44 -6.98 -13.07
C TRP A 107 -1.99 -8.27 -13.68
N PRO A 108 -1.17 -9.08 -14.37
CA PRO A 108 -1.61 -10.38 -14.83
C PRO A 108 -1.99 -11.21 -13.61
N GLN A 109 -3.23 -11.70 -13.59
CA GLN A 109 -3.60 -12.80 -12.72
C GLN A 109 -2.89 -14.02 -13.28
N GLU A 110 -1.71 -14.35 -12.76
CA GLU A 110 -1.16 -15.67 -12.97
C GLU A 110 -2.12 -16.64 -12.26
N MET A 111 -2.93 -17.33 -13.05
CA MET A 111 -3.72 -18.48 -12.65
C MET A 111 -2.81 -19.67 -12.37
#